data_AF-A0A7S3HXM1-F1
#
_entry.id   AF-A0A7S3HXM1-F1
#
_cell.length_a   1.000
_cell.length_b   1.000
_cell.length_c   1.000
_cell.angle_alpha   90.00
_cell.angle_beta   90.00
_cell.angle_gamma   90.00
#
_symmetry.space_group_name_H-M   'P 1'
#
loop_
_entity.id
_entity.type
_entity.pdbx_description
1 polymer ?
#
loop_
_entity_poly.entity_id
_entity_poly.type
_entity_poly.pdbx_seq_one_letter_code
_entity_poly.pdbx_strand_id
1 'polypeptide(L)'
;MRAGHSMTLVGTKLYIIGGSYGQDYLKDVYELNTDPCPEWDFEPQSKSRLFQGIASLLNNPDLSDVTFMVEGKPFYAHKNIVSILSEKYRAMFTAGMKESQSQ
;
A
#
# COMPACT_ATOMS: atom_id res chain seq x y z
N MET A 1 -1.18 19.64 -14.67
CA MET A 1 -0.26 18.75 -13.93
C MET A 1 1.15 19.29 -14.11
N ARG A 2 1.96 19.44 -13.04
CA ARG A 2 3.34 19.93 -13.15
C ARG A 2 4.24 18.84 -13.74
N ALA A 3 5.07 19.17 -14.73
CA ALA A 3 6.04 18.25 -15.35
C ALA A 3 7.45 18.85 -15.38
N GLY A 4 8.48 18.01 -15.57
CA GLY A 4 9.86 18.47 -15.75
C GLY A 4 10.46 19.28 -14.59
N HIS A 5 9.95 19.08 -13.37
CA HIS A 5 10.44 19.75 -12.17
C HIS A 5 11.65 19.02 -11.57
N SER A 6 12.51 19.74 -10.85
CA SER A 6 13.55 19.12 -10.05
C SER A 6 13.05 18.93 -8.62
N MET A 7 13.43 17.82 -7.99
CA MET A 7 13.09 17.51 -6.61
C MET A 7 14.33 17.04 -5.87
N THR A 8 14.59 17.59 -4.68
CA THR A 8 15.76 17.25 -3.87
C THR A 8 15.39 17.18 -2.39
N LEU A 9 15.86 16.14 -1.70
CA LEU A 9 15.72 15.99 -0.26
C LEU A 9 16.94 16.59 0.44
N VAL A 10 16.71 17.50 1.39
CA VAL A 10 17.75 18.08 2.25
C VAL A 10 17.31 17.94 3.70
N GLY A 11 17.99 17.08 4.46
CA GLY A 11 17.53 16.69 5.79
C GLY A 11 16.14 16.04 5.72
N THR A 12 15.17 16.59 6.44
CA THR A 12 13.76 16.16 6.45
C THR A 12 12.87 16.98 5.51
N LYS A 13 13.44 17.83 4.66
CA LYS A 13 12.69 18.74 3.81
C LYS A 13 12.88 18.38 2.35
N LEU A 14 11.76 18.15 1.66
CA LEU A 14 11.70 17.91 0.23
C LEU A 14 11.47 19.24 -0.49
N TYR A 15 12.41 19.62 -1.34
CA TYR A 15 12.32 20.82 -2.16
C TYR A 15 11.92 20.46 -3.59
N ILE A 16 10.88 21.11 -4.11
CA ILE A 16 10.44 20.99 -5.51
C ILE A 16 10.67 22.34 -6.17
N ILE A 17 11.49 22.38 -7.22
CA ILE A 17 11.92 23.62 -7.87
C ILE A 17 11.47 23.61 -9.32
N GLY A 18 10.69 24.64 -9.68
CA GLY A 18 10.28 24.92 -11.05
C GLY A 18 9.62 23.75 -11.77
N GLY A 19 9.77 23.67 -13.09
CA GLY A 19 9.02 22.77 -13.95
C GLY A 19 8.02 23.53 -14.81
N SER A 20 7.11 22.82 -15.46
CA SER A 20 6.14 23.41 -16.37
C SER A 20 4.70 23.02 -16.03
N TYR A 21 3.77 23.92 -16.34
CA TYR A 21 2.34 23.66 -16.36
C TYR A 21 1.78 24.12 -17.70
N GLY A 22 1.45 23.18 -18.59
CA GLY A 22 1.08 23.52 -19.96
C GLY A 22 2.27 24.11 -20.71
N GLN A 23 2.10 25.34 -21.25
CA GLN A 23 3.15 26.07 -21.95
C GLN A 23 3.99 26.97 -21.04
N ASP A 24 3.63 27.08 -19.76
CA ASP A 24 4.27 28.00 -18.82
C ASP A 24 5.35 27.31 -17.99
N TYR A 25 6.47 27.99 -17.77
CA TYR A 25 7.52 27.60 -16.84
C TYR A 25 7.30 28.25 -15.47
N LEU A 26 7.31 27.42 -14.44
CA LEU A 26 7.06 27.79 -13.07
C LEU A 26 8.38 28.25 -12.43
N LYS A 27 8.34 29.39 -11.74
CA LYS A 27 9.50 30.00 -11.06
C LYS A 27 9.31 29.99 -9.54
N ASP A 28 8.71 28.92 -9.05
CA ASP A 28 8.38 28.70 -7.65
C ASP A 28 9.24 27.58 -7.04
N VAL A 29 9.28 27.58 -5.71
CA VAL A 29 9.89 26.54 -4.90
C VAL A 29 8.87 26.12 -3.86
N TYR A 30 8.60 24.82 -3.78
CA TYR A 30 7.82 24.22 -2.70
C TYR A 30 8.74 23.50 -1.74
N GLU A 31 8.50 23.68 -0.45
CA GLU A 31 9.12 22.93 0.63
C GLU A 31 8.06 22.03 1.27
N LEU A 32 8.33 20.73 1.38
CA LEU A 32 7.50 19.79 2.11
C LEU A 32 8.33 19.18 3.24
N ASN A 33 7.91 19.42 4.48
CA ASN A 33 8.53 18.78 5.64
C ASN A 33 8.00 17.34 5.77
N THR A 34 8.90 16.37 5.85
CA THR A 34 8.59 14.93 5.99
C THR A 34 8.77 14.42 7.41
N ASP A 35 8.98 15.32 8.37
CA ASP A 35 9.09 15.02 9.80
C ASP A 35 8.13 15.90 10.63
N PRO A 36 7.10 15.31 11.26
CA PRO A 36 6.85 13.86 11.39
C PRO A 36 6.46 13.20 10.07
N CYS A 37 6.63 11.88 10.01
CA CYS A 37 6.14 11.06 8.89
C CYS A 37 4.71 11.52 8.55
N PRO A 38 4.41 11.86 7.28
CA PRO A 38 3.11 12.40 6.93
C PRO A 38 2.01 11.44 7.39
N GLU A 39 1.07 11.96 8.16
CA GLU A 39 -0.12 11.21 8.56
C GLU A 39 -1.00 11.03 7.33
N TRP A 40 -1.23 9.78 6.96
CA TRP A 40 -2.18 9.44 5.91
C TRP A 40 -3.57 9.37 6.53
N ASP A 41 -4.24 10.52 6.57
CA ASP A 41 -5.63 10.56 7.00
C ASP A 41 -6.53 10.00 5.90
N PHE A 42 -7.00 8.76 6.11
CA PHE A 42 -8.08 8.20 5.31
C PHE A 42 -9.37 8.93 5.69
N GLU A 43 -9.72 9.94 4.89
CA GLU A 43 -11.06 10.55 4.87
C GLU A 43 -12.15 9.47 4.98
N PRO A 44 -13.31 9.73 5.63
CA PRO A 44 -14.33 8.70 5.86
C PRO A 44 -14.78 7.97 4.58
N GLN A 45 -14.77 8.66 3.43
CA GLN A 45 -15.05 8.06 2.11
C GLN A 45 -13.96 7.09 1.64
N SER A 46 -12.71 7.31 2.02
CA SER A 46 -11.59 6.43 1.72
C SER A 46 -11.70 5.11 2.49
N LYS A 47 -12.27 5.13 3.71
CA LYS A 47 -12.51 3.90 4.49
C LYS A 47 -13.49 2.97 3.78
N SER A 48 -14.64 3.49 3.29
CA SER A 48 -15.63 2.64 2.60
C SER A 48 -15.09 2.02 1.32
N ARG A 49 -14.34 2.79 0.51
CA ARG A 49 -13.67 2.29 -0.69
C ARG A 49 -12.61 1.25 -0.36
N LEU A 50 -11.84 1.44 0.71
CA LEU A 50 -10.87 0.46 1.19
C LEU A 50 -11.55 -0.84 1.61
N PHE A 51 -12.62 -0.78 2.41
CA PHE A 51 -13.37 -1.96 2.82
C PHE A 51 -13.98 -2.69 1.61
N GLN A 52 -14.53 -1.96 0.64
CA GLN A 52 -15.05 -2.56 -0.59
C GLN A 52 -13.94 -3.21 -1.41
N GLY A 53 -12.76 -2.57 -1.49
CA GLY A 53 -11.58 -3.15 -2.12
C GLY A 53 -11.13 -4.44 -1.43
N ILE A 54 -10.97 -4.43 -0.10
CA ILE A 54 -10.59 -5.63 0.68
C ILE A 54 -11.65 -6.73 0.54
N ALA A 55 -12.94 -6.38 0.56
CA ALA A 55 -14.02 -7.35 0.36
C ALA A 55 -13.95 -8.01 -1.03
N SER A 56 -13.56 -7.25 -2.07
CA SER A 56 -13.38 -7.78 -3.43
C SER A 56 -12.19 -8.75 -3.58
N LEU A 57 -11.29 -8.81 -2.58
CA LEU A 57 -10.18 -9.74 -2.54
C LEU A 57 -10.56 -11.10 -1.91
N LEU A 58 -11.76 -11.22 -1.31
CA LEU A 58 -12.20 -12.47 -0.69
C LEU A 58 -12.35 -13.59 -1.73
N ASN A 59 -11.62 -14.68 -1.53
CA ASN A 59 -11.56 -15.82 -2.46
C ASN A 59 -11.21 -15.43 -3.90
N ASN A 60 -10.41 -14.36 -4.06
CA ASN A 60 -9.92 -13.92 -5.35
C ASN A 60 -8.50 -14.49 -5.58
N PRO A 61 -8.27 -15.24 -6.67
CA PRO A 61 -6.95 -15.78 -6.98
C PRO A 61 -5.92 -14.68 -7.33
N ASP A 62 -6.37 -13.52 -7.81
CA ASP A 62 -5.49 -12.43 -8.19
C ASP A 62 -4.70 -11.92 -6.98
N LEU A 63 -3.37 -11.94 -7.11
CA LEU A 63 -2.41 -11.57 -6.07
C LEU A 63 -2.54 -12.38 -4.76
N SER A 64 -3.28 -13.49 -4.77
CA SER A 64 -3.30 -14.41 -3.64
C SER A 64 -1.91 -15.03 -3.46
N ASP A 65 -1.46 -15.08 -2.22
CA ASP A 65 -0.15 -15.60 -1.83
C ASP A 65 -0.28 -16.82 -0.89
N VAL A 66 -1.51 -17.23 -0.59
CA VAL A 66 -1.86 -18.45 0.15
C VAL A 66 -3.17 -19.05 -0.38
N THR A 67 -3.20 -20.39 -0.46
CA THR A 67 -4.39 -21.16 -0.84
C THR A 67 -4.68 -22.20 0.24
N PHE A 68 -5.90 -22.18 0.76
CA PHE A 68 -6.37 -23.19 1.71
C PHE A 68 -7.16 -24.26 0.98
N MET A 69 -6.85 -25.53 1.23
CA MET A 69 -7.65 -26.64 0.71
C MET A 69 -8.77 -26.97 1.69
N VAL A 70 -10.02 -26.66 1.32
CA VAL A 70 -11.22 -26.90 2.14
C VAL A 70 -12.09 -27.91 1.41
N GLU A 71 -12.26 -29.10 1.98
CA GLU A 71 -13.05 -30.18 1.36
C GLU A 71 -12.63 -30.52 -0.08
N GLY A 72 -11.33 -30.43 -0.37
CA GLY A 72 -10.77 -30.66 -1.71
C GLY A 72 -10.94 -29.50 -2.68
N LYS A 73 -11.50 -28.36 -2.25
CA LYS A 73 -11.64 -27.15 -3.06
C LYS A 73 -10.61 -26.09 -2.64
N PRO A 74 -9.95 -25.41 -3.58
CA PRO A 74 -9.04 -24.33 -3.26
C PRO A 74 -9.83 -23.09 -2.81
N PHE A 75 -9.37 -22.46 -1.73
CA PHE A 75 -9.83 -21.18 -1.23
C PHE A 75 -8.65 -20.20 -1.23
N TYR A 76 -8.70 -19.21 -2.12
CA TYR A 76 -7.62 -18.25 -2.29
C TYR A 76 -7.71 -17.14 -1.24
N ALA A 77 -6.58 -16.75 -0.67
CA ALA A 77 -6.54 -15.69 0.32
C ALA A 77 -5.21 -14.94 0.27
N HIS A 78 -5.17 -13.84 1.02
CA HIS A 78 -4.01 -12.95 1.11
C HIS A 78 -3.48 -12.97 2.53
N LYS A 79 -2.20 -13.35 2.71
CA LYS A 79 -1.54 -13.54 4.02
C LYS A 79 -1.67 -12.31 4.88
N ASN A 80 -1.57 -11.11 4.30
CA ASN A 80 -1.74 -9.84 5.01
C ASN A 80 -3.14 -9.69 5.62
N ILE A 81 -4.21 -9.94 4.85
CA ILE A 81 -5.60 -9.85 5.30
C ILE A 81 -5.84 -10.90 6.40
N VAL A 82 -5.44 -12.14 6.15
CA VAL A 82 -5.63 -13.24 7.12
C VAL A 82 -4.83 -12.99 8.41
N SER A 83 -3.63 -12.41 8.32
CA SER A 83 -2.81 -12.05 9.48
C SER A 83 -3.42 -10.94 10.33
N ILE A 84 -4.13 -9.99 9.70
CA ILE A 84 -4.84 -8.94 10.42
C ILE A 84 -6.02 -9.53 11.20
N LEU A 85 -6.71 -10.51 10.61
CA LEU A 85 -7.91 -11.12 11.18
C LEU A 85 -7.61 -12.26 12.16
N SER A 86 -6.41 -12.84 12.13
CA SER A 86 -6.04 -13.99 12.95
C SER A 86 -4.56 -13.97 13.36
N GLU A 87 -4.33 -13.82 14.66
CA GLU A 87 -2.98 -13.84 15.22
C GLU A 87 -2.26 -15.18 15.04
N LYS A 88 -3.01 -16.29 15.06
CA LYS A 88 -2.47 -17.63 14.77
C LYS A 88 -1.85 -17.68 13.37
N TYR A 89 -2.59 -17.21 12.35
CA TYR A 89 -2.09 -17.19 10.98
C TYR A 89 -0.97 -16.16 10.81
N ARG A 90 -1.06 -15.00 11.48
CA ARG A 90 0.04 -14.04 11.52
C ARG A 90 1.33 -14.70 11.99
N ALA A 91 1.30 -15.38 13.14
CA ALA A 91 2.45 -16.10 13.67
C ALA A 91 2.94 -17.21 12.73
N MET A 92 2.02 -17.98 12.15
CA MET A 92 2.35 -19.01 11.15
C MET A 92 3.10 -18.42 9.94
N PHE A 93 2.65 -17.30 9.41
CA PHE A 93 3.25 -16.67 8.22
C PHE A 93 4.56 -15.93 8.53
N THR A 94 4.73 -15.37 9.73
CA THR A 94 5.95 -14.64 10.11
C THR A 94 7.05 -15.52 10.68
N ALA A 95 6.72 -16.68 11.27
CA ALA A 95 7.69 -17.53 11.96
C ALA A 95 8.57 -18.38 11.02
N GLY A 96 8.47 -18.22 9.69
CA GLY A 96 9.26 -18.99 8.72
C GLY A 96 8.99 -20.50 8.77
N MET A 97 7.83 -20.91 9.32
CA MET A 97 7.41 -22.30 9.38
C MET A 97 7.31 -22.87 7.96
N LYS A 98 7.70 -24.12 7.73
CA LYS A 98 7.65 -24.75 6.38
C LYS A 98 6.25 -24.69 5.74
N GLU A 99 5.19 -24.62 6.56
CA GLU A 99 3.80 -24.49 6.13
C GLU A 99 3.46 -23.10 5.55
N SER A 100 4.30 -22.07 5.76
CA SER A 100 4.10 -20.72 5.20
C SER A 100 4.75 -20.51 3.82
N GLN A 101 5.55 -21.47 3.38
CA GLN A 101 6.08 -21.53 2.01
C GLN A 101 5.13 -22.39 1.18
N SER A 102 4.22 -21.73 0.48
CA SER A 102 3.33 -22.38 -0.49
C SER A 102 4.16 -23.18 -1.50
N GLN A 103 3.82 -24.46 -1.70
CA GLN A 103 4.10 -25.17 -2.95
C GLN A 103 3.16 -24.68 -4.05
#